data_AF-A0A2G6EEU6-F1
#
_entry.id   AF-A0A2G6EEU6-F1
#
_cell.length_a   1.000
_cell.length_b   1.000
_cell.length_c   1.000
_cell.angle_alpha   90.00
_cell.angle_beta   90.00
_cell.angle_gamma   90.00
#
_symmetry.space_group_name_H-M   'P 1'
#
loop_
_entity.id
_entity.type
_entity.pdbx_description
1 polymer ?
#
loop_
_entity_poly.entity_id
_entity_poly.type
_entity_poly.pdbx_seq_one_letter_code
_entity_poly.pdbx_strand_id
1 'polypeptide(L)'
;MNKTYIFIMTMGCLLAGAISMLGDAVFIGSGQKQNDINSEFGIWTPGTIFEQSFRASHNKLSCIDVWIDSYRPWDSPYLELRLLEIHTDRAPDETSYAEIQQNAKEVRTKRINGWLLSPHMFNSFSFKAIPDSSGKQYLFSIQSPELHYGGTSILRGSYRKRLEGESFFVNGRLQEKHDLAFRVFYQDSRAALLQKAFQSLSLQKPFPFSEPVIYYVLLLVYLFLLALLLWRLGRLLSV
;
A
#
# COMPACT_ATOMS: atom_id res chain seq x y z
N MET A 1 35.71 30.70 11.51
CA MET A 1 34.29 30.41 11.19
C MET A 1 33.45 30.76 12.41
N ASN A 2 32.39 31.55 12.26
CA ASN A 2 31.63 32.07 13.40
C ASN A 2 30.81 30.93 14.03
N LYS A 3 30.97 30.68 15.34
CA LYS A 3 30.41 29.51 16.06
C LYS A 3 28.88 29.39 15.90
N THR A 4 28.21 30.53 15.73
CA THR A 4 26.77 30.60 15.44
C THR A 4 26.38 29.88 14.15
N TYR A 5 27.21 29.96 13.10
CA TYR A 5 26.91 29.30 11.81
C TYR A 5 27.01 27.78 11.90
N ILE A 6 28.02 27.26 12.62
CA ILE A 6 28.17 25.82 12.83
C ILE A 6 26.92 25.27 13.54
N PHE A 7 26.47 25.95 14.58
CA PHE A 7 25.30 25.55 15.35
C PHE A 7 23.99 25.55 14.53
N ILE A 8 23.71 26.63 13.78
CA ILE A 8 22.52 26.70 12.92
C ILE A 8 22.56 25.58 11.88
N MET A 9 23.73 25.32 11.29
CA MET A 9 23.88 24.27 10.29
C MET A 9 23.66 22.88 10.88
N THR A 10 24.21 22.56 12.06
CA THR A 10 23.99 21.27 12.73
C THR A 10 22.52 21.04 13.06
N MET A 11 21.83 22.07 13.57
CA MET A 11 20.41 21.96 13.90
C MET A 11 19.53 21.80 12.65
N GLY A 12 19.86 22.52 11.56
CA GLY A 12 19.24 22.33 10.26
C GLY A 12 19.42 20.90 9.72
N CYS A 13 20.63 20.32 9.85
CA CYS A 13 20.90 18.95 9.45
C CYS A 13 20.14 17.91 10.30
N LEU A 14 20.03 18.11 11.62
CA LEU A 14 19.26 17.22 12.48
C LEU A 14 17.76 17.25 12.17
N LEU A 15 17.21 18.44 11.92
CA LEU A 15 15.79 18.59 11.56
C LEU A 15 15.51 17.98 10.18
N ALA A 16 16.38 18.25 9.19
CA ALA A 16 16.30 17.63 7.87
C ALA A 16 16.45 16.11 7.95
N GLY A 17 17.35 15.62 8.80
CA GLY A 17 17.54 14.20 9.11
C GLY A 17 16.27 13.58 9.68
N ALA A 18 15.68 14.17 10.72
CA ALA A 18 14.43 13.71 11.32
C ALA A 18 13.26 13.70 10.31
N ILE A 19 13.12 14.75 9.48
CA ILE A 19 12.11 14.82 8.42
C ILE A 19 12.38 13.79 7.31
N SER A 20 13.64 13.48 7.03
CA SER A 20 14.01 12.46 6.04
C SER A 20 13.78 11.03 6.56
N MET A 21 13.89 10.81 7.87
CA MET A 21 13.63 9.54 8.55
C MET A 21 12.14 9.23 8.72
N LEU A 22 11.26 10.23 8.62
CA LEU A 22 9.84 10.00 8.42
C LEU A 22 9.66 9.43 7.00
N GLY A 23 9.78 8.11 6.89
CA GLY A 23 9.61 7.37 5.65
C GLY A 23 8.25 7.65 5.01
N ASP A 24 8.12 7.31 3.73
CA ASP A 24 6.85 7.46 3.04
C ASP A 24 5.86 6.45 3.62
N ALA A 25 4.78 6.92 4.23
CA ALA A 25 3.77 6.02 4.76
C ALA A 25 2.72 5.66 3.71
N VAL A 26 2.19 4.46 3.89
CA VAL A 26 1.26 3.78 3.00
C VAL A 26 -0.10 3.76 3.71
N PHE A 27 -1.17 4.11 3.01
CA PHE A 27 -2.52 4.06 3.56
C PHE A 27 -3.47 3.27 2.66
N ILE A 28 -4.49 2.67 3.28
CA ILE A 28 -5.54 1.90 2.58
C ILE A 28 -6.50 2.88 1.91
N GLY A 29 -6.80 2.68 0.62
CA GLY A 29 -7.79 3.50 -0.09
C GLY A 29 -9.19 3.44 0.54
N SER A 30 -9.93 4.56 0.46
CA SER A 30 -11.35 4.60 0.84
C SER A 30 -12.16 3.69 -0.09
N GLY A 31 -12.60 2.53 0.40
CA GLY A 31 -13.43 1.59 -0.36
C GLY A 31 -12.98 0.12 -0.31
N GLN A 32 -11.80 -0.19 0.25
CA GLN A 32 -11.19 -1.51 0.07
C GLN A 32 -10.95 -2.30 1.37
N LYS A 33 -11.64 -1.95 2.46
CA LYS A 33 -11.58 -2.77 3.69
C LYS A 33 -12.40 -4.04 3.51
N GLN A 34 -11.76 -5.10 3.05
CA GLN A 34 -12.36 -6.44 3.07
C GLN A 34 -12.14 -7.13 4.41
N ASN A 35 -13.24 -7.38 5.12
CA ASN A 35 -13.28 -8.07 6.42
C ASN A 35 -14.04 -9.41 6.39
N ASP A 36 -14.62 -9.81 5.25
CA ASP A 36 -15.43 -11.04 5.10
C ASP A 36 -14.74 -12.10 4.21
N ILE A 37 -13.52 -12.48 4.60
CA ILE A 37 -12.65 -13.38 3.83
C ILE A 37 -13.04 -14.84 4.10
N ASN A 38 -14.22 -15.21 3.61
CA ASN A 38 -14.88 -16.48 3.95
C ASN A 38 -15.04 -17.45 2.76
N SER A 39 -14.55 -17.10 1.57
CA SER A 39 -14.60 -17.98 0.39
C SER A 39 -13.21 -18.47 -0.01
N GLU A 40 -13.16 -19.73 -0.43
CA GLU A 40 -11.98 -20.39 -0.97
C GLU A 40 -12.17 -20.60 -2.46
N PHE A 41 -11.22 -20.11 -3.28
CA PHE A 41 -11.34 -20.13 -4.75
C PHE A 41 -10.77 -21.38 -5.41
N GLY A 42 -10.58 -22.42 -4.62
CA GLY A 42 -9.98 -23.68 -5.03
C GLY A 42 -8.49 -23.74 -4.71
N ILE A 43 -7.94 -24.94 -4.95
CA ILE A 43 -6.53 -25.24 -4.75
C ILE A 43 -5.76 -24.69 -5.94
N TRP A 44 -4.71 -23.92 -5.66
CA TRP A 44 -3.78 -23.47 -6.69
C TRP A 44 -3.14 -24.68 -7.35
N THR A 45 -3.22 -24.76 -8.67
CA THR A 45 -2.51 -25.77 -9.46
C THR A 45 -1.44 -25.11 -10.34
N PRO A 46 -0.41 -25.86 -10.78
CA PRO A 46 0.60 -25.32 -11.68
C PRO A 46 -0.04 -24.70 -12.93
N GLY A 47 0.35 -23.46 -13.25
CA GLY A 47 -0.20 -22.72 -14.38
C GLY A 47 -1.53 -22.01 -14.12
N THR A 48 -2.14 -22.17 -12.93
CA THR A 48 -3.35 -21.41 -12.61
C THR A 48 -3.01 -19.93 -12.39
N ILE A 49 -3.75 -19.07 -13.08
CA ILE A 49 -3.66 -17.62 -13.04
C ILE A 49 -4.95 -17.07 -12.42
N PHE A 50 -4.79 -16.27 -11.37
CA PHE A 50 -5.88 -15.54 -10.73
C PHE A 50 -5.74 -14.06 -11.03
N GLU A 51 -6.80 -13.43 -11.54
CA GLU A 51 -6.72 -12.04 -11.96
C GLU A 51 -7.94 -11.26 -11.49
N GLN A 52 -7.73 -10.05 -10.97
CA GLN A 52 -8.81 -9.14 -10.56
C GLN A 52 -8.59 -7.80 -11.24
N SER A 53 -9.60 -7.32 -11.95
CA SER A 53 -9.62 -5.95 -12.45
C SER A 53 -10.11 -5.00 -11.36
N PHE A 54 -9.54 -3.80 -11.30
CA PHE A 54 -9.96 -2.76 -10.38
C PHE A 54 -9.69 -1.37 -10.94
N ARG A 55 -10.45 -0.37 -10.46
CA ARG A 55 -10.16 1.03 -10.77
C ARG A 55 -9.48 1.68 -9.56
N ALA A 56 -8.32 2.28 -9.79
CA ALA A 56 -7.61 2.98 -8.73
C ALA A 56 -8.37 4.27 -8.33
N SER A 57 -8.72 4.39 -7.06
CA SER A 57 -9.47 5.54 -6.55
C SER A 57 -8.60 6.78 -6.35
N HIS A 58 -7.30 6.60 -6.11
CA HIS A 58 -6.37 7.68 -5.82
C HIS A 58 -5.10 7.59 -6.67
N ASN A 59 -4.36 8.69 -6.70
CA ASN A 59 -3.02 8.75 -7.27
C ASN A 59 -2.02 8.03 -6.37
N LYS A 60 -0.84 7.71 -6.92
CA LYS A 60 0.28 7.08 -6.20
C LYS A 60 -0.03 5.68 -5.68
N LEU A 61 -0.72 4.86 -6.46
CA LEU A 61 -0.86 3.43 -6.23
C LEU A 61 0.52 2.79 -5.99
N SER A 62 0.73 2.14 -4.85
CA SER A 62 2.05 1.68 -4.41
C SER A 62 2.10 0.29 -3.78
N CYS A 63 0.97 -0.26 -3.33
CA CYS A 63 0.94 -1.61 -2.79
C CYS A 63 -0.40 -2.27 -3.06
N ILE A 64 -0.36 -3.58 -3.28
CA ILE A 64 -1.55 -4.44 -3.31
C ILE A 64 -1.31 -5.55 -2.30
N ASP A 65 -2.20 -5.70 -1.33
CA ASP A 65 -2.19 -6.86 -0.45
C ASP A 65 -3.17 -7.89 -0.98
N VAL A 66 -2.80 -9.17 -0.91
CA VAL A 66 -3.69 -10.29 -1.21
C VAL A 66 -3.68 -11.30 -0.08
N TRP A 67 -4.85 -11.83 0.28
CA TRP A 67 -4.94 -12.91 1.25
C TRP A 67 -4.70 -14.26 0.58
N ILE A 68 -3.58 -14.88 0.93
CA ILE A 68 -3.20 -16.19 0.44
C ILE A 68 -3.11 -17.09 1.66
N ASP A 69 -3.87 -18.17 1.65
CA ASP A 69 -3.75 -19.21 2.65
C ASP A 69 -2.82 -20.29 2.09
N SER A 70 -1.72 -20.59 2.76
CA SER A 70 -0.76 -21.58 2.26
C SER A 70 -0.35 -22.50 3.39
N TYR A 71 -0.79 -23.76 3.32
CA TYR A 71 -0.39 -24.77 4.30
C TYR A 71 1.08 -25.16 4.13
N ARG A 72 1.64 -24.98 2.94
CA ARG A 72 3.02 -25.31 2.57
C ARG A 72 3.61 -24.22 1.67
N PRO A 73 3.99 -23.07 2.23
CA PRO A 73 4.52 -21.93 1.46
C PRO A 73 5.74 -22.28 0.59
N TRP A 74 6.53 -23.26 1.01
CA TRP A 74 7.70 -23.74 0.28
C TRP A 74 7.39 -24.58 -0.97
N ASP A 75 6.15 -25.06 -1.15
CA ASP A 75 5.76 -25.81 -2.35
C ASP A 75 5.62 -24.89 -3.59
N SER A 76 5.58 -23.58 -3.36
CA SER A 76 5.61 -22.55 -4.39
C SER A 76 6.96 -21.83 -4.35
N PRO A 77 7.97 -22.19 -5.17
CA PRO A 77 9.29 -21.53 -5.13
C PRO A 77 9.19 -20.00 -5.20
N TYR A 78 8.28 -19.50 -6.03
CA TYR A 78 7.87 -18.10 -6.02
C TYR A 78 6.43 -17.91 -6.51
N LEU A 79 5.85 -16.79 -6.12
CA LEU A 79 4.68 -16.18 -6.75
C LEU A 79 5.13 -15.09 -7.68
N GLU A 80 4.61 -15.10 -8.90
CA GLU A 80 4.71 -14.00 -9.84
C GLU A 80 3.46 -13.13 -9.71
N LEU A 81 3.67 -11.88 -9.30
CA LEU A 81 2.63 -10.87 -9.14
C LEU A 81 2.84 -9.80 -10.20
N ARG A 82 1.82 -9.59 -11.04
CA ARG A 82 1.86 -8.64 -12.15
C ARG A 82 0.73 -7.64 -12.00
N LEU A 83 1.03 -6.39 -12.32
CA LEU A 83 0.05 -5.32 -12.42
C LEU A 83 0.09 -4.79 -13.84
N LEU A 84 -1.04 -4.86 -14.53
CA LEU A 84 -1.20 -4.36 -15.89
C LEU A 84 -2.17 -3.17 -15.86
N GLU A 85 -1.84 -2.09 -16.56
CA GLU A 85 -2.74 -0.96 -16.79
C GLU A 85 -3.60 -1.26 -18.02
N ILE A 86 -4.92 -1.14 -17.90
CA ILE A 86 -5.86 -1.41 -18.99
C ILE A 86 -6.18 -0.08 -19.68
N HIS A 87 -5.85 0.03 -20.97
CA HIS A 87 -6.07 1.22 -21.78
C HIS A 87 -7.41 1.15 -22.53
N THR A 88 -8.52 1.12 -21.81
CA THR A 88 -9.88 1.19 -22.37
C THR A 88 -10.76 2.13 -21.57
N ASP A 89 -11.72 2.77 -22.25
CA ASP A 89 -12.70 3.66 -21.62
C ASP A 89 -13.91 2.89 -21.04
N ARG A 90 -14.10 1.65 -21.48
CA ARG A 90 -15.22 0.78 -21.05
C ARG A 90 -15.00 0.25 -19.64
N ALA A 91 -16.07 -0.04 -18.92
CA ALA A 91 -15.95 -0.69 -17.62
C ALA A 91 -15.44 -2.14 -17.79
N PRO A 92 -14.62 -2.66 -16.85
CA PRO A 92 -14.10 -4.02 -16.94
C PRO A 92 -15.17 -5.12 -17.05
N ASP A 93 -16.33 -4.93 -16.41
CA ASP A 93 -17.47 -5.86 -16.47
C ASP A 93 -18.24 -5.83 -17.79
N GLU A 94 -18.02 -4.80 -18.61
CA GLU A 94 -18.53 -4.68 -19.98
C GLU A 94 -17.54 -5.19 -21.03
N THR A 95 -16.31 -5.52 -20.61
CA THR A 95 -15.18 -5.81 -21.50
C THR A 95 -14.86 -7.30 -21.48
N SER A 96 -14.69 -7.91 -22.65
CA SER A 96 -14.31 -9.33 -22.72
C SER A 96 -12.88 -9.54 -22.19
N TYR A 97 -12.59 -10.72 -21.65
CA TYR A 97 -11.24 -11.06 -21.17
C TYR A 97 -10.17 -10.89 -22.26
N ALA A 98 -10.48 -11.26 -23.51
CA ALA A 98 -9.57 -11.09 -24.65
C ALA A 98 -9.27 -9.61 -24.94
N GLU A 99 -10.29 -8.75 -24.85
CA GLU A 99 -10.14 -7.30 -25.04
C GLU A 99 -9.36 -6.67 -23.88
N ILE A 100 -9.57 -7.11 -22.65
CA ILE A 100 -8.74 -6.71 -21.49
C ILE A 100 -7.28 -7.03 -21.76
N GLN A 101 -6.96 -8.28 -22.15
CA GLN A 101 -5.58 -8.70 -22.40
C GLN A 101 -4.92 -7.95 -23.57
N GLN A 102 -5.67 -7.63 -24.63
CA GLN A 102 -5.16 -6.86 -25.77
C GLN A 102 -4.83 -5.41 -25.41
N ASN A 103 -5.56 -4.81 -24.46
CA ASN A 103 -5.39 -3.42 -24.04
C ASN A 103 -4.60 -3.28 -22.73
N ALA A 104 -4.17 -4.40 -22.14
CA ALA A 104 -3.42 -4.43 -20.90
C ALA A 104 -1.91 -4.26 -21.16
N LYS A 105 -1.29 -3.29 -20.50
CA LYS A 105 0.16 -3.06 -20.52
C LYS A 105 0.74 -3.30 -19.15
N GLU A 106 1.73 -4.19 -19.04
CA GLU A 106 2.42 -4.42 -17.78
C GLU A 106 3.10 -3.14 -17.29
N VAL A 107 2.76 -2.73 -16.06
CA VAL A 107 3.37 -1.58 -15.39
C VAL A 107 4.27 -1.99 -14.24
N ARG A 108 3.96 -3.10 -13.55
CA ARG A 108 4.78 -3.63 -12.45
C ARG A 108 4.77 -5.15 -12.48
N THR A 109 5.89 -5.74 -12.12
CA THR A 109 6.03 -7.18 -11.89
C THR A 109 6.94 -7.40 -10.69
N LYS A 110 6.68 -8.46 -9.91
CA LYS A 110 7.56 -8.90 -8.82
C LYS A 110 7.40 -10.38 -8.59
N ARG A 111 8.52 -11.02 -8.33
CA ARG A 111 8.57 -12.39 -7.82
C ARG A 111 8.75 -12.35 -6.32
N ILE A 112 7.82 -12.97 -5.59
CA ILE A 112 7.89 -13.14 -4.14
C ILE A 112 8.24 -14.59 -3.87
N ASN A 113 9.30 -14.83 -3.12
CA ASN A 113 9.65 -16.18 -2.70
C ASN A 113 8.50 -16.76 -1.84
N GLY A 114 8.05 -17.98 -2.15
CA GLY A 114 6.97 -18.62 -1.39
C GLY A 114 7.25 -18.74 0.11
N TRP A 115 8.52 -18.89 0.50
CA TRP A 115 8.95 -18.89 1.90
C TRP A 115 8.62 -17.61 2.67
N LEU A 116 8.42 -16.50 1.97
CA LEU A 116 8.05 -15.21 2.57
C LEU A 116 6.53 -15.03 2.67
N LEU A 117 5.75 -15.98 2.15
CA LEU A 117 4.30 -15.94 2.27
C LEU A 117 3.92 -16.25 3.71
N SER A 118 3.21 -15.31 4.32
CA SER A 118 2.66 -15.51 5.63
C SER A 118 1.28 -16.16 5.50
N PRO A 119 1.07 -17.36 6.06
CA PRO A 119 -0.20 -18.04 5.98
C PRO A 119 -1.28 -17.31 6.78
N HIS A 120 -2.55 -17.47 6.38
CA HIS A 120 -3.71 -16.87 7.04
C HIS A 120 -3.62 -15.34 7.24
N MET A 121 -2.94 -14.62 6.34
CA MET A 121 -2.91 -13.16 6.37
C MET A 121 -2.70 -12.54 4.99
N PHE A 122 -2.81 -11.21 4.96
CA PHE A 122 -2.50 -10.41 3.78
C PHE A 122 -0.99 -10.44 3.49
N ASN A 123 -0.65 -10.76 2.24
CA ASN A 123 0.70 -10.74 1.71
C ASN A 123 0.86 -9.50 0.83
N SER A 124 1.85 -8.66 1.14
CA SER A 124 2.01 -7.35 0.52
C SER A 124 2.87 -7.37 -0.73
N PHE A 125 2.30 -6.90 -1.83
CA PHE A 125 2.99 -6.58 -3.06
C PHE A 125 3.26 -5.08 -3.16
N SER A 126 4.35 -4.65 -2.55
CA SER A 126 4.81 -3.26 -2.65
C SER A 126 5.68 -3.03 -3.88
N PHE A 127 5.46 -1.90 -4.54
CA PHE A 127 6.16 -1.45 -5.74
C PHE A 127 6.30 0.09 -5.78
N LYS A 128 7.15 0.61 -6.66
CA LYS A 128 7.31 2.07 -6.83
C LYS A 128 5.98 2.70 -7.25
N ALA A 129 5.55 3.72 -6.52
CA ALA A 129 4.26 4.37 -6.73
C ALA A 129 4.04 4.81 -8.19
N ILE A 130 2.81 4.66 -8.67
CA ILE A 130 2.35 5.12 -9.98
C ILE A 130 1.71 6.51 -9.79
N PRO A 131 2.39 7.62 -10.16
CA PRO A 131 1.98 8.96 -9.74
C PRO A 131 0.57 9.37 -10.17
N ASP A 132 0.13 8.93 -11.34
CA ASP A 132 -1.10 9.30 -12.05
C ASP A 132 -2.11 8.14 -12.09
N SER A 133 -2.13 7.29 -11.05
CA SER A 133 -3.00 6.11 -11.02
C SER A 133 -4.49 6.41 -10.88
N SER A 134 -4.90 7.60 -10.42
CA SER A 134 -6.31 7.87 -10.12
C SER A 134 -7.19 7.74 -11.36
N GLY A 135 -8.31 7.02 -11.22
CA GLY A 135 -9.28 6.79 -12.28
C GLY A 135 -8.86 5.74 -13.30
N LYS A 136 -7.59 5.31 -13.32
CA LYS A 136 -7.10 4.28 -14.25
C LYS A 136 -7.55 2.89 -13.84
N GLN A 137 -7.70 2.02 -14.84
CA GLN A 137 -8.05 0.63 -14.65
C GLN A 137 -6.80 -0.24 -14.65
N TYR A 138 -6.79 -1.23 -13.77
CA TYR A 138 -5.69 -2.16 -13.63
C TYR A 138 -6.21 -3.59 -13.60
N LEU A 139 -5.40 -4.52 -14.11
CA LEU A 139 -5.54 -5.97 -13.91
C LEU A 139 -4.41 -6.42 -13.00
N PHE A 140 -4.73 -6.88 -11.80
CA PHE A 140 -3.78 -7.54 -10.92
C PHE A 140 -3.81 -9.03 -11.18
N SER A 141 -2.65 -9.63 -11.47
CA SER A 141 -2.50 -11.03 -11.86
C SER A 141 -1.54 -11.74 -10.92
N ILE A 142 -1.92 -12.94 -10.50
CA ILE A 142 -1.20 -13.77 -9.53
C ILE A 142 -1.03 -15.16 -10.14
N GLN A 143 0.22 -15.63 -10.22
CA GLN A 143 0.53 -16.96 -10.71
C GLN A 143 1.66 -17.61 -9.89
N SER A 144 1.60 -18.93 -9.70
CA SER A 144 2.72 -19.75 -9.23
C SER A 144 3.11 -20.72 -10.35
N PRO A 145 4.00 -20.31 -11.27
CA PRO A 145 4.31 -21.10 -12.47
C PRO A 145 5.08 -22.39 -12.13
N GLU A 146 5.87 -22.39 -11.06
CA GLU A 146 6.73 -23.50 -10.64
C GLU A 146 6.18 -24.25 -9.42
N LEU A 147 4.87 -24.17 -9.19
CA LEU A 147 4.22 -24.87 -8.08
C LEU A 147 4.52 -26.38 -8.14
N HIS A 148 5.04 -26.94 -7.05
CA HIS A 148 5.26 -28.38 -6.94
C HIS A 148 3.92 -29.12 -6.83
N TYR A 149 3.83 -30.31 -7.44
CA TYR A 149 2.63 -31.15 -7.35
C TYR A 149 2.29 -31.44 -5.88
N GLY A 150 1.08 -31.07 -5.46
CA GLY A 150 0.62 -31.22 -4.07
C GLY A 150 0.73 -29.95 -3.21
N GLY A 151 1.22 -28.84 -3.78
CA GLY A 151 1.14 -27.53 -3.14
C GLY A 151 -0.30 -27.13 -2.83
N THR A 152 -0.57 -26.87 -1.55
CA THR A 152 -1.91 -26.52 -1.04
C THR A 152 -1.95 -25.04 -0.66
N SER A 153 -1.71 -24.19 -1.65
CA SER A 153 -2.04 -22.77 -1.51
C SER A 153 -3.47 -22.56 -1.99
N ILE A 154 -4.27 -21.87 -1.19
CA ILE A 154 -5.66 -21.52 -1.45
C ILE A 154 -5.73 -20.01 -1.50
N LEU A 155 -6.24 -19.50 -2.62
CA LEU A 155 -6.55 -18.09 -2.73
C LEU A 155 -7.88 -17.83 -2.04
N ARG A 156 -7.89 -16.84 -1.14
CA ARG A 156 -9.09 -16.47 -0.39
C ARG A 156 -9.75 -15.27 -1.04
N GLY A 157 -11.06 -15.16 -0.87
CA GLY A 157 -11.75 -13.91 -1.15
C GLY A 157 -13.15 -13.85 -0.58
N SER A 158 -14.03 -13.11 -1.22
CA SER A 158 -15.39 -12.87 -0.75
C SER A 158 -16.46 -13.40 -1.72
N TYR A 159 -17.56 -13.90 -1.16
CA TYR A 159 -18.79 -14.25 -1.89
C TYR A 159 -19.62 -13.02 -2.27
N ARG A 160 -19.25 -11.84 -1.79
CA ARG A 160 -19.94 -10.59 -2.10
C ARG A 160 -19.07 -9.79 -3.04
N LYS A 161 -19.58 -9.56 -4.26
CA LYS A 161 -19.03 -8.54 -5.14
C LYS A 161 -19.17 -7.19 -4.42
N ARG A 162 -18.04 -6.54 -4.14
CA ARG A 162 -18.02 -5.31 -3.34
C ARG A 162 -17.68 -4.07 -4.13
N LEU A 163 -17.06 -4.26 -5.28
CA LEU A 163 -16.60 -3.19 -6.12
C LEU A 163 -17.38 -3.28 -7.44
N GLU A 164 -18.17 -2.25 -7.70
CA GLU A 164 -18.89 -2.11 -8.97
C GLU A 164 -17.89 -1.89 -10.10
N GLY A 165 -18.14 -2.49 -11.26
CA GLY A 165 -17.24 -2.40 -12.41
C GLY A 165 -15.98 -3.27 -12.31
N GLU A 166 -15.84 -4.13 -11.30
CA GLU A 166 -14.70 -5.06 -11.20
C GLU A 166 -15.04 -6.45 -11.73
N SER A 167 -14.01 -7.19 -12.12
CA SER A 167 -14.13 -8.55 -12.66
C SER A 167 -13.02 -9.43 -12.13
N PHE A 168 -13.41 -10.60 -11.63
CA PHE A 168 -12.50 -11.64 -11.17
C PHE A 168 -12.41 -12.75 -12.23
N PHE A 169 -11.20 -13.16 -12.59
CA PHE A 169 -10.93 -14.21 -13.57
C PHE A 169 -10.06 -15.30 -12.97
N VAL A 170 -10.38 -16.55 -13.33
CA VAL A 170 -9.53 -17.72 -13.06
C VAL A 170 -9.24 -18.38 -14.39
N ASN A 171 -7.96 -18.41 -14.79
CA ASN A 171 -7.54 -18.92 -16.10
C ASN A 171 -8.33 -18.30 -17.27
N GLY A 172 -8.56 -16.98 -17.20
CA GLY A 172 -9.32 -16.22 -18.20
C GLY A 172 -10.84 -16.42 -18.17
N ARG A 173 -11.38 -17.19 -17.22
CA ARG A 173 -12.83 -17.37 -17.05
C ARG A 173 -13.37 -16.46 -15.95
N LEU A 174 -14.36 -15.64 -16.31
CA LEU A 174 -15.05 -14.73 -15.39
C LEU A 174 -15.73 -15.51 -14.25
N GLN A 175 -15.57 -15.00 -13.03
CA GLN A 175 -16.20 -15.50 -11.81
C GLN A 175 -17.26 -14.49 -11.34
N GLU A 176 -18.53 -14.73 -11.64
CA GLU A 176 -19.60 -13.72 -11.46
C GLU A 176 -19.93 -13.37 -10.00
N LYS A 177 -19.71 -14.30 -9.07
CA LYS A 177 -20.21 -14.22 -7.69
C LYS A 177 -19.12 -13.94 -6.66
N HIS A 178 -17.95 -13.54 -7.12
CA HIS A 178 -16.73 -13.73 -6.36
C HIS A 178 -15.73 -12.62 -6.63
N ASP A 179 -15.13 -12.12 -5.57
CA ASP A 179 -14.01 -11.18 -5.63
C ASP A 179 -12.82 -11.73 -4.85
N LEU A 180 -11.62 -11.42 -5.32
CA LEU A 180 -10.39 -11.68 -4.58
C LEU A 180 -10.39 -10.94 -3.23
N ALA A 181 -9.84 -11.55 -2.17
CA ALA A 181 -9.51 -10.80 -0.96
C ALA A 181 -8.25 -9.97 -1.18
N PHE A 182 -8.38 -8.76 -1.71
CA PHE A 182 -7.26 -7.85 -1.93
C PHE A 182 -7.54 -6.43 -1.42
N ARG A 183 -6.47 -5.74 -1.04
CA ARG A 183 -6.49 -4.35 -0.60
C ARG A 183 -5.51 -3.56 -1.43
N VAL A 184 -5.89 -2.36 -1.84
CA VAL A 184 -4.99 -1.47 -2.57
C VAL A 184 -4.61 -0.30 -1.68
N PHE A 185 -3.33 0.03 -1.74
CA PHE A 185 -2.76 1.11 -0.95
C PHE A 185 -2.11 2.13 -1.85
N TYR A 186 -2.19 3.35 -1.37
CA TYR A 186 -1.67 4.52 -2.04
C TYR A 186 -0.62 5.15 -1.13
N GLN A 187 0.40 5.72 -1.75
CA GLN A 187 1.44 6.45 -1.05
C GLN A 187 0.97 7.88 -0.82
N ASP A 188 0.85 8.26 0.45
CA ASP A 188 0.51 9.62 0.82
C ASP A 188 1.73 10.55 0.71
N SER A 189 1.48 11.85 0.56
CA SER A 189 2.54 12.83 0.77
C SER A 189 2.88 12.92 2.26
N ARG A 190 4.14 13.21 2.59
CA ARG A 190 4.57 13.40 3.99
C ARG A 190 3.76 14.48 4.71
N ALA A 191 3.35 15.53 3.99
CA ALA A 191 2.48 16.57 4.51
C ALA A 191 1.10 16.02 4.91
N ALA A 192 0.50 15.16 4.08
CA ALA A 192 -0.78 14.52 4.38
C ALA A 192 -0.67 13.59 5.61
N LEU A 193 0.46 12.90 5.78
CA LEU A 193 0.70 12.05 6.94
C LEU A 193 0.82 12.84 8.24
N LEU A 194 1.57 13.93 8.23
CA LEU A 194 1.64 14.84 9.38
C LEU A 194 0.25 15.36 9.73
N GLN A 195 -0.52 15.81 8.73
CA GLN A 195 -1.90 16.27 8.94
C GLN A 195 -2.78 15.18 9.56
N LYS A 196 -2.75 13.94 9.04
CA LYS A 196 -3.50 12.80 9.60
C LYS A 196 -3.04 12.44 11.01
N ALA A 197 -1.74 12.49 11.30
CA ALA A 197 -1.20 12.24 12.63
C ALA A 197 -1.68 13.29 13.64
N PHE A 198 -1.65 14.58 13.28
CA PHE A 198 -2.17 15.65 14.14
C PHE A 198 -3.68 15.55 14.34
N GLN A 199 -4.44 15.22 13.29
CA GLN A 199 -5.87 14.96 13.40
C GLN A 199 -6.14 13.77 14.34
N SER A 200 -5.38 12.69 14.22
CA SER A 200 -5.53 11.52 15.09
C SER A 200 -5.21 11.84 16.55
N LEU A 201 -4.19 12.65 16.82
CA LEU A 201 -3.87 13.12 18.18
C LEU A 201 -4.96 14.00 18.77
N SER A 202 -5.68 14.75 17.94
CA SER A 202 -6.74 15.64 18.35
C SER A 202 -8.09 14.93 18.55
N LEU A 203 -8.27 13.75 17.93
CA LEU A 203 -9.44 12.91 18.18
C LEU A 203 -9.52 12.54 19.67
N GLN A 204 -10.68 12.79 20.27
CA GLN A 204 -11.02 12.46 21.66
C GLN A 204 -10.31 13.29 22.75
N LYS A 205 -9.66 14.40 22.41
CA LYS A 205 -9.08 15.32 23.40
C LYS A 205 -10.07 16.44 23.76
N PRO A 206 -10.12 16.88 25.03
CA PRO A 206 -10.97 18.00 25.41
C PRO A 206 -10.45 19.31 24.82
N PHE A 207 -11.33 20.27 24.63
CA PHE A 207 -10.95 21.63 24.25
C PHE A 207 -9.97 22.22 25.29
N PRO A 208 -8.87 22.87 24.86
CA PRO A 208 -8.61 23.32 23.50
C PRO A 208 -7.80 22.31 22.63
N PHE A 209 -7.30 21.21 23.23
CA PHE A 209 -6.48 20.19 22.56
C PHE A 209 -7.22 19.38 21.48
N SER A 210 -8.53 19.56 21.31
CA SER A 210 -9.27 19.02 20.16
C SER A 210 -8.86 19.67 18.82
N GLU A 211 -8.28 20.88 18.86
CA GLU A 211 -7.93 21.64 17.65
C GLU A 211 -6.53 21.26 17.14
N PRO A 212 -6.38 20.82 15.88
CA PRO A 212 -5.08 20.49 15.28
C PRO A 212 -4.07 21.64 15.35
N VAL A 213 -4.55 22.89 15.27
CA VAL A 213 -3.74 24.12 15.33
C VAL A 213 -2.90 24.18 16.62
N ILE A 214 -3.42 23.67 17.74
CA ILE A 214 -2.71 23.73 19.02
C ILE A 214 -1.48 22.85 19.00
N TYR A 215 -1.52 21.69 18.34
CA TYR A 215 -0.34 20.85 18.21
C TYR A 215 0.75 21.49 17.36
N TYR A 216 0.37 22.24 16.32
CA TYR A 216 1.35 23.05 15.57
C TYR A 216 1.99 24.12 16.46
N VAL A 217 1.20 24.84 17.27
CA VAL A 217 1.72 25.84 18.22
C VAL A 217 2.63 25.19 19.26
N LEU A 218 2.21 24.08 19.87
CA LEU A 218 3.01 23.34 20.85
C LEU A 218 4.32 22.83 20.26
N LEU A 219 4.30 22.32 19.02
CA LEU A 219 5.50 21.89 18.32
C LEU A 219 6.45 23.08 18.09
N LEU A 220 5.94 24.23 17.66
CA LEU A 220 6.74 25.44 17.46
C LEU A 220 7.36 25.94 18.77
N VAL A 221 6.57 25.98 19.85
CA VAL A 221 7.06 26.34 21.19
C VAL A 221 8.12 25.35 21.66
N TYR A 222 7.90 24.05 21.48
CA TYR A 222 8.87 23.01 21.81
C TYR A 222 10.18 23.18 21.05
N LEU A 223 10.13 23.36 19.73
CA LEU A 223 11.31 23.57 18.89
C LEU A 223 12.05 24.85 19.28
N PHE A 224 11.32 25.92 19.62
CA PHE A 224 11.91 27.17 20.12
C PHE A 224 12.63 26.97 21.45
N LEU A 225 12.02 26.30 22.42
CA LEU A 225 12.64 25.98 23.70
C LEU A 225 13.85 25.07 23.55
N LEU A 226 13.77 24.07 22.65
CA LEU A 226 14.88 23.19 22.31
C LEU A 226 16.06 24.00 21.71
N ALA A 227 15.76 24.92 20.79
CA ALA A 227 16.77 25.81 20.21
C ALA A 227 17.44 26.69 21.28
N LEU A 228 16.67 27.26 22.21
CA LEU A 228 17.21 28.04 23.33
C LEU A 228 18.09 27.21 24.27
N LEU A 229 17.65 25.98 24.59
CA LEU A 229 18.41 25.05 25.43
C LEU A 229 19.76 24.72 24.79
N LEU A 230 19.73 24.31 23.52
CA LEU A 230 20.93 23.98 22.76
C LEU A 230 21.87 25.18 22.60
N TRP A 231 21.32 26.38 22.38
CA TRP A 231 22.10 27.63 22.36
C TRP A 231 22.80 27.90 23.70
N ARG A 232 22.09 27.69 24.81
CA ARG A 232 22.66 27.85 26.16
C ARG A 232 23.76 26.83 26.44
N LEU A 233 23.55 25.56 26.09
CA LEU A 233 24.55 24.50 26.24
C LEU A 233 25.80 24.79 25.39
N GLY A 234 25.62 25.27 24.16
CA GLY A 234 26.73 25.69 23.31
C GLY A 234 27.58 26.82 23.90
N ARG A 235 26.96 27.75 24.65
CA ARG A 235 27.69 28.79 25.40
C ARG A 235 28.47 28.21 26.57
N LEU A 236 27.87 27.31 27.35
CA LEU A 236 28.52 26.71 28.52
C LEU A 236 29.74 25.87 28.14
N LEU A 237 29.66 25.09 27.07
CA LEU A 237 30.78 24.26 26.58
C LEU A 237 31.92 25.07 25.94
N SER A 238 31.75 26.39 25.78
CA SER A 238 32.74 27.26 25.14
C SER A 238 33.64 28.03 26.11
N VAL A 239 33.39 27.88 27.40
CA VAL A 239 34.21 28.37 28.53
C VAL A 239 35.17 27.28 28.94
#